data_AF-A0A9E3UUN1-F1
#
_entry.id   AF-A0A9E3UUN1-F1
#
_cell.length_a   1.000
_cell.length_b   1.000
_cell.length_c   1.000
_cell.angle_alpha   90.00
_cell.angle_beta   90.00
_cell.angle_gamma   90.00
#
_symmetry.space_group_name_H-M   'P 1'
#
loop_
_entity.id
_entity.type
_entity.pdbx_description
1 polymer ?
#
loop_
_entity_poly.entity_id
_entity_poly.type
_entity_poly.pdbx_seq_one_letter_code
_entity_poly.pdbx_strand_id
1 'polypeptide(L)'
;MPASNSTRKASAQKRKLTEAVEALTELQFGPRQRNETAGYALLAMLDLRADMPWSDAQAPLRGLKGINAFVAEAYGKRRKELKVLFAGCRAGLVFVTAFENRRRMQSFLSQIAWESEVWIAEDPDHMIHFNGERFLGPYPDVNPSAHECPHQNGVPSNWGSS
;
A
#
# COMPACT_ATOMS: atom_id res chain seq x y z
N MET A 1 36.49 2.53 -4.52
CA MET A 1 35.54 3.43 -3.81
C MET A 1 34.53 2.57 -3.05
N PRO A 2 34.41 2.66 -1.71
CA PRO A 2 33.42 1.88 -0.97
C PRO A 2 32.00 2.38 -1.26
N ALA A 3 31.04 1.47 -1.37
CA ALA A 3 29.65 1.78 -1.67
C ALA A 3 29.01 2.69 -0.59
N SER A 4 28.23 3.67 -1.03
CA SER A 4 27.52 4.61 -0.14
C SER A 4 26.52 3.87 0.79
N ASN A 5 26.23 4.42 1.96
CA ASN A 5 25.31 3.80 2.92
C ASN A 5 23.92 3.51 2.32
N SER A 6 23.43 4.40 1.45
CA SER A 6 22.18 4.20 0.71
C SER A 6 22.22 2.99 -0.23
N THR A 7 23.34 2.75 -0.89
CA THR A 7 23.47 1.60 -1.82
C THR A 7 23.50 0.27 -1.09
N ARG A 8 24.16 0.22 0.08
CA ARG A 8 24.18 -0.97 0.95
C ARG A 8 22.79 -1.34 1.46
N LYS A 9 22.01 -0.34 1.90
CA LYS A 9 20.63 -0.55 2.38
C LYS A 9 19.69 -1.06 1.29
N ALA A 10 19.75 -0.48 0.09
CA ALA A 10 18.94 -0.92 -1.05
C ALA A 10 19.26 -2.37 -1.46
N SER A 11 20.55 -2.75 -1.44
CA SER A 11 20.98 -4.12 -1.68
C SER A 11 20.46 -5.10 -0.62
N ALA A 12 20.49 -4.71 0.67
CA ALA A 12 19.94 -5.54 1.75
C ALA A 12 18.42 -5.72 1.64
N GLN A 13 17.67 -4.66 1.31
CA GLN A 13 16.22 -4.73 1.10
C GLN A 13 15.88 -5.67 -0.05
N LYS A 14 16.59 -5.57 -1.19
CA LYS A 14 16.40 -6.46 -2.33
C LYS A 14 16.68 -7.92 -1.96
N ARG A 15 17.79 -8.18 -1.25
CA ARG A 15 18.15 -9.53 -0.81
C ARG A 15 17.07 -10.13 0.10
N LYS A 16 16.63 -9.40 1.13
CA LYS A 16 15.61 -9.88 2.08
C LYS A 16 14.27 -10.18 1.39
N LEU A 17 13.88 -9.36 0.40
CA LEU A 17 12.70 -9.62 -0.41
C LEU A 17 12.83 -10.90 -1.25
N THR A 18 13.99 -11.12 -1.87
CA THR A 18 14.27 -12.37 -2.61
C THR A 18 14.15 -13.58 -1.70
N GLU A 19 14.80 -13.55 -0.53
CA GLU A 19 14.71 -14.62 0.48
C GLU A 19 13.25 -14.89 0.89
N ALA A 20 12.42 -13.85 1.06
CA ALA A 20 11.01 -14.01 1.42
C ALA A 20 10.17 -14.67 0.32
N VAL A 21 10.42 -14.33 -0.95
CA VAL A 21 9.73 -14.96 -2.10
C VAL A 21 10.17 -16.41 -2.30
N GLU A 22 11.44 -16.71 -2.03
CA GLU A 22 11.97 -18.08 -2.02
C GLU A 22 11.32 -18.91 -0.90
N ALA A 23 11.20 -18.37 0.31
CA ALA A 23 10.48 -19.04 1.40
C ALA A 23 9.02 -19.36 1.03
N LEU A 24 8.31 -18.44 0.37
CA LEU A 24 6.96 -18.70 -0.15
C LEU A 24 6.95 -19.80 -1.21
N THR A 25 8.03 -19.94 -1.99
CA THR A 25 8.20 -21.04 -2.95
C THR A 25 8.41 -22.38 -2.25
N GLU A 26 9.25 -22.43 -1.23
CA GLU A 26 9.51 -23.63 -0.43
C GLU A 26 8.25 -24.09 0.32
N LEU A 27 7.43 -23.15 0.76
CA LEU A 27 6.10 -23.39 1.36
C LEU A 27 5.02 -23.78 0.33
N GLN A 28 5.39 -23.97 -0.95
CA GLN A 28 4.51 -24.45 -2.03
C GLN A 28 3.32 -23.53 -2.36
N PHE A 29 3.42 -22.23 -2.09
CA PHE A 29 2.40 -21.27 -2.53
C PHE A 29 2.28 -21.23 -4.07
N GLY A 30 1.07 -20.99 -4.57
CA GLY A 30 0.82 -20.94 -6.01
C GLY A 30 1.62 -19.83 -6.72
N PRO A 31 1.88 -19.92 -8.04
CA PRO A 31 2.67 -18.92 -8.78
C PRO A 31 2.20 -17.47 -8.60
N ARG A 32 0.90 -17.24 -8.41
CA ARG A 32 0.34 -15.90 -8.18
C ARG A 32 0.57 -15.35 -6.77
N GLN A 33 0.98 -16.20 -5.83
CA GLN A 33 1.22 -15.86 -4.42
C GLN A 33 2.71 -15.74 -4.09
N ARG A 34 3.59 -15.77 -5.09
CA ARG A 34 5.06 -15.71 -4.95
C ARG A 34 5.62 -14.46 -5.65
N ASN A 35 5.00 -13.32 -5.38
CA ASN A 35 5.36 -12.02 -5.94
C ASN A 35 5.88 -11.07 -4.83
N GLU A 36 6.35 -9.88 -5.21
CA GLU A 36 6.91 -8.93 -4.25
C GLU A 36 5.91 -8.52 -3.16
N THR A 37 4.63 -8.33 -3.52
CA THR A 37 3.56 -8.01 -2.57
C THR A 37 3.42 -9.09 -1.50
N ALA A 38 3.42 -10.37 -1.91
CA ALA A 38 3.36 -11.49 -0.98
C ALA A 38 4.64 -11.59 -0.12
N GLY A 39 5.82 -11.34 -0.71
CA GLY A 39 7.09 -11.29 0.01
C GLY A 39 7.10 -10.20 1.09
N TYR A 40 6.66 -8.99 0.76
CA TYR A 40 6.52 -7.90 1.73
C TYR A 40 5.46 -8.19 2.81
N ALA A 41 4.34 -8.82 2.45
CA ALA A 41 3.34 -9.24 3.41
C ALA A 41 3.92 -10.27 4.40
N LEU A 42 4.68 -11.26 3.92
CA LEU A 42 5.37 -12.22 4.76
C LEU A 42 6.34 -11.52 5.72
N LEU A 43 7.18 -10.61 5.21
CA LEU A 43 8.13 -9.86 6.03
C LEU A 43 7.43 -8.99 7.09
N ALA A 44 6.26 -8.42 6.76
CA ALA A 44 5.45 -7.65 7.70
C ALA A 44 4.80 -8.51 8.78
N MET A 45 4.32 -9.71 8.41
CA MET A 45 3.78 -10.68 9.38
C MET A 45 4.85 -11.18 10.34
N LEU A 46 6.10 -11.29 9.86
CA LEU A 46 7.25 -11.74 10.66
C LEU A 46 7.98 -10.60 11.39
N ASP A 47 7.56 -9.35 11.21
CA ASP A 47 8.22 -8.14 11.72
C ASP A 47 9.71 -8.01 11.34
N LEU A 48 10.09 -8.56 10.17
CA LEU A 48 11.49 -8.64 9.75
C LEU A 48 11.91 -7.46 8.89
N ARG A 49 12.91 -6.72 9.34
CA ARG A 49 13.59 -5.66 8.58
C ARG A 49 14.73 -6.24 7.73
N ALA A 50 15.17 -5.48 6.74
CA ALA A 50 16.19 -5.92 5.76
C ALA A 50 17.55 -6.31 6.38
N ASP A 51 17.85 -5.76 7.55
CA ASP A 51 19.07 -5.95 8.33
C ASP A 51 18.95 -7.02 9.42
N MET A 52 17.74 -7.54 9.68
CA MET A 52 17.50 -8.55 10.70
C MET A 52 17.76 -9.98 10.19
N PRO A 53 18.29 -10.87 11.04
CA PRO A 53 18.33 -12.29 10.75
C PRO A 53 16.92 -12.89 10.84
N TRP A 54 16.68 -14.00 10.12
CA TRP A 54 15.38 -14.70 10.14
C TRP A 54 15.03 -15.28 11.52
N SER A 55 16.03 -15.54 12.37
CA SER A 55 15.84 -16.01 13.75
C SER A 55 15.09 -15.02 14.63
N ASP A 56 15.10 -13.73 14.27
CA ASP A 56 14.50 -12.67 15.08
C ASP A 56 13.05 -12.39 14.67
N ALA A 57 12.45 -13.29 13.87
CA ALA A 57 11.07 -13.18 13.45
C ALA A 57 10.11 -13.18 14.64
N GLN A 58 9.09 -12.33 14.56
CA GLN A 58 8.03 -12.20 15.55
C GLN A 58 6.67 -12.44 14.89
N ALA A 59 5.60 -12.48 15.69
CA ALA A 59 4.23 -12.63 15.18
C ALA A 59 3.29 -11.56 15.78
N PRO A 60 3.52 -10.26 15.53
CA PRO A 60 2.65 -9.21 16.03
C PRO A 60 1.26 -9.31 15.38
N LEU A 61 0.21 -9.03 16.16
CA LEU A 61 -1.14 -8.85 15.62
C LEU A 61 -1.18 -7.57 14.80
N ARG A 62 -1.20 -7.69 13.47
CA ARG A 62 -1.30 -6.56 12.53
C ARG A 62 -2.45 -6.78 11.56
N GLY A 63 -3.35 -5.80 11.45
CA GLY A 63 -4.32 -5.74 10.35
C GLY A 63 -3.69 -5.25 9.04
N LEU A 64 -4.47 -5.21 7.95
CA LEU A 64 -3.99 -4.79 6.62
C LEU A 64 -3.30 -3.41 6.64
N LYS A 65 -3.86 -2.44 7.38
CA LYS A 65 -3.26 -1.11 7.57
C LYS A 65 -1.89 -1.19 8.25
N GLY A 66 -1.73 -2.09 9.21
CA GLY A 66 -0.45 -2.34 9.90
C GLY A 66 0.61 -2.95 8.97
N ILE A 67 0.22 -3.86 8.08
CA ILE A 67 1.11 -4.42 7.06
C ILE A 67 1.61 -3.33 6.12
N ASN A 68 0.70 -2.51 5.58
CA ASN A 68 1.07 -1.42 4.67
C ASN A 68 1.98 -0.39 5.34
N ALA A 69 1.70 -0.04 6.60
CA ALA A 69 2.54 0.86 7.39
C ALA A 69 3.96 0.31 7.58
N PHE A 70 4.07 -0.98 7.94
CA PHE A 70 5.36 -1.64 8.11
C PHE A 70 6.18 -1.61 6.83
N VAL A 71 5.58 -2.02 5.69
CA VAL A 71 6.28 -2.06 4.40
C VAL A 71 6.74 -0.65 4.00
N ALA A 72 5.88 0.35 4.17
CA ALA A 72 6.22 1.74 3.88
C ALA A 72 7.38 2.26 4.73
N GLU A 73 7.53 1.83 5.98
CA GLU A 73 8.57 2.30 6.90
C GLU A 73 9.88 1.50 6.80
N ALA A 74 9.78 0.18 6.71
CA ALA A 74 10.94 -0.72 6.68
C ALA A 74 11.56 -0.81 5.27
N TYR A 75 10.73 -0.77 4.24
CA TYR A 75 11.15 -1.00 2.85
C TYR A 75 10.96 0.24 1.95
N GLY A 76 10.06 1.18 2.28
CA GLY A 76 9.81 2.41 1.53
C GLY A 76 10.83 3.55 1.76
N LYS A 77 11.96 3.54 1.03
CA LYS A 77 13.04 4.53 1.17
C LYS A 77 12.58 5.99 1.01
N ARG A 78 11.98 6.34 -0.14
CA ARG A 78 11.65 7.74 -0.49
C ARG A 78 10.61 8.35 0.45
N ARG A 79 9.57 7.58 0.81
CA ARG A 79 8.51 8.03 1.73
C ARG A 79 9.10 8.31 3.11
N LYS A 80 10.00 7.45 3.60
CA LYS A 80 10.69 7.67 4.88
C LYS A 80 11.56 8.93 4.86
N GLU A 81 12.37 9.11 3.82
CA GLU A 81 13.26 10.28 3.69
C GLU A 81 12.48 11.60 3.64
N LEU A 82 11.38 11.64 2.89
CA LEU A 82 10.50 12.82 2.83
C LEU A 82 9.80 13.09 4.17
N LYS A 83 9.33 12.05 4.87
CA LYS A 83 8.75 12.22 6.23
C LYS A 83 9.75 12.83 7.20
N VAL A 84 11.02 12.40 7.14
CA VAL A 84 12.09 12.96 7.97
C VAL A 84 12.39 14.40 7.57
N LEU A 85 12.53 14.67 6.27
CA LEU A 85 12.85 16.00 5.75
C LEU A 85 11.82 17.06 6.14
N PHE A 86 10.54 16.68 6.19
CA PHE A 86 9.44 17.60 6.51
C PHE A 86 8.84 17.39 7.91
N ALA A 87 9.57 16.72 8.84
CA ALA A 87 9.05 16.42 10.18
C ALA A 87 8.67 17.66 11.01
N GLY A 88 9.27 18.83 10.71
CA GLY A 88 8.96 20.11 11.37
C GLY A 88 7.83 20.91 10.70
N CYS A 89 7.24 20.42 9.60
CA CYS A 89 6.18 21.14 8.90
C CYS A 89 4.83 20.97 9.61
N ARG A 90 4.09 22.08 9.78
CA ARG A 90 2.71 22.04 10.27
C ARG A 90 1.72 21.47 9.25
N ALA A 91 2.05 21.56 7.96
CA ALA A 91 1.23 21.00 6.89
C ALA A 91 1.41 19.49 6.79
N GLY A 92 0.31 18.77 6.49
CA GLY A 92 0.37 17.34 6.19
C GLY A 92 1.09 17.07 4.87
N LEU A 93 1.71 15.89 4.75
CA LEU A 93 2.38 15.45 3.53
C LEU A 93 1.41 14.71 2.61
N VAL A 94 1.37 15.13 1.34
CA VAL A 94 0.73 14.42 0.24
C VAL A 94 1.82 13.88 -0.68
N PHE A 95 1.79 12.58 -0.96
CA PHE A 95 2.75 11.93 -1.85
C PHE A 95 2.11 11.76 -3.21
N VAL A 96 2.69 12.37 -4.24
CA VAL A 96 2.19 12.30 -5.62
C VAL A 96 3.24 11.63 -6.51
N THR A 97 2.84 10.59 -7.23
CA THR A 97 3.63 10.03 -8.34
C THR A 97 3.05 10.56 -9.65
N ALA A 98 3.87 11.25 -10.43
CA ALA A 98 3.45 11.85 -11.69
C ALA A 98 3.87 10.98 -12.89
N PHE A 99 2.95 10.77 -13.82
CA PHE A 99 3.22 10.12 -15.10
C PHE A 99 2.82 11.03 -16.27
N GLU A 100 3.46 10.83 -17.42
CA GLU A 100 3.11 11.53 -18.65
C GLU A 100 1.74 11.08 -19.19
N ASN A 101 1.46 9.77 -19.14
CA ASN A 101 0.23 9.17 -19.64
C ASN A 101 -0.14 7.88 -18.88
N ARG A 102 -1.38 7.43 -19.02
CA ARG A 102 -1.92 6.21 -18.40
C ARG A 102 -1.17 4.96 -18.83
N ARG A 103 -0.75 4.87 -20.10
CA ARG A 103 0.02 3.71 -20.58
C ARG A 103 1.32 3.54 -19.80
N ARG A 104 2.03 4.64 -19.53
CA ARG A 104 3.25 4.61 -18.71
C ARG A 104 2.92 4.20 -17.28
N MET A 105 1.88 4.77 -16.70
CA MET A 105 1.41 4.44 -15.34
C MET A 105 1.07 2.96 -15.18
N GLN A 106 0.42 2.34 -16.17
CA GLN A 106 0.05 0.91 -16.14
C GLN A 106 1.24 -0.02 -15.88
N SER A 107 2.41 0.28 -16.46
CA SER A 107 3.63 -0.52 -16.26
C SER A 107 4.18 -0.44 -14.82
N PHE A 108 3.75 0.54 -14.03
CA PHE A 108 4.18 0.74 -12.65
C PHE A 108 3.09 0.45 -11.62
N LEU A 109 1.89 0.00 -12.02
CA LEU A 109 0.76 -0.19 -11.12
C LEU A 109 1.09 -1.01 -9.86
N SER A 110 1.90 -2.06 -9.99
CA SER A 110 2.32 -2.91 -8.86
C SER A 110 3.33 -2.25 -7.92
N GLN A 111 3.97 -1.17 -8.35
CA GLN A 111 5.02 -0.45 -7.62
C GLN A 111 4.52 0.85 -7.00
N ILE A 112 3.32 1.30 -7.37
CA ILE A 112 2.71 2.51 -6.81
C ILE A 112 2.38 2.25 -5.35
N ALA A 113 2.86 3.12 -4.47
CA ALA A 113 2.65 2.98 -3.04
C ALA A 113 1.16 3.20 -2.69
N TRP A 114 0.62 2.35 -1.83
CA TRP A 114 -0.64 2.63 -1.15
C TRP A 114 -0.57 3.94 -0.35
N GLU A 115 -1.73 4.55 -0.10
CA GLU A 115 -1.87 5.86 0.56
C GLU A 115 -1.08 6.96 -0.15
N SER A 116 -1.15 6.97 -1.49
CA SER A 116 -0.55 8.00 -2.33
C SER A 116 -1.46 8.37 -3.49
N GLU A 117 -1.17 9.51 -4.10
CA GLU A 117 -1.89 10.03 -5.25
C GLU A 117 -1.09 9.80 -6.53
N VAL A 118 -1.80 9.62 -7.63
CA VAL A 118 -1.22 9.58 -8.97
C VAL A 118 -1.81 10.67 -9.82
N TRP A 119 -0.94 11.49 -10.41
CA TRP A 119 -1.31 12.52 -11.36
C TRP A 119 -0.80 12.15 -12.75
N ILE A 120 -1.59 12.41 -13.78
CA ILE A 120 -1.26 12.06 -15.16
C ILE A 120 -1.36 13.31 -16.02
N ALA A 121 -0.27 13.65 -16.71
CA ALA A 121 -0.18 14.90 -17.47
C ALA A 121 -1.17 14.97 -18.65
N GLU A 122 -1.52 13.83 -19.26
CA GLU A 122 -2.52 13.77 -20.34
C GLU A 122 -3.94 14.11 -19.87
N ASP A 123 -4.25 13.88 -18.58
CA ASP A 123 -5.54 14.15 -17.96
C ASP A 123 -5.33 15.05 -16.71
N PRO A 124 -4.90 16.31 -16.89
CA PRO A 124 -4.35 17.12 -15.80
C PRO A 124 -5.36 17.46 -14.70
N ASP A 125 -6.65 17.43 -15.02
CA ASP A 125 -7.77 17.69 -14.10
C ASP A 125 -8.14 16.49 -13.23
N HIS A 126 -7.53 15.33 -13.46
CA HIS A 126 -7.84 14.09 -12.77
C HIS A 126 -6.68 13.62 -11.87
N MET A 127 -7.04 12.99 -10.75
CA MET A 127 -6.09 12.37 -9.84
C MET A 127 -6.62 11.00 -9.40
N ILE A 128 -5.74 10.01 -9.33
CA ILE A 128 -6.10 8.65 -8.92
C ILE A 128 -5.58 8.44 -7.50
N HIS A 129 -6.49 8.14 -6.57
CA HIS A 129 -6.18 7.86 -5.18
C HIS A 129 -5.95 6.36 -4.96
N PHE A 130 -4.74 5.97 -4.56
CA PHE A 130 -4.39 4.57 -4.26
C PHE A 130 -4.62 4.25 -2.78
N ASN A 131 -5.89 4.02 -2.40
CA ASN A 131 -6.36 3.67 -1.05
C ASN A 131 -6.15 4.77 0.01
N GLY A 132 -6.99 4.75 1.03
CA GLY A 132 -6.96 5.70 2.15
C GLY A 132 -8.37 5.99 2.67
N GLU A 133 -8.44 6.54 3.88
CA GLU A 133 -9.71 6.88 4.54
C GLU A 133 -10.25 8.25 4.10
N ARG A 134 -9.54 8.95 3.19
CA ARG A 134 -9.76 10.38 2.95
C ARG A 134 -10.95 10.68 2.04
N PHE A 135 -11.35 9.78 1.13
CA PHE A 135 -12.24 10.15 0.01
C PHE A 135 -13.28 9.09 -0.37
N LEU A 136 -14.08 8.60 0.58
CA LEU A 136 -15.24 7.76 0.27
C LEU A 136 -16.54 8.58 0.40
N GLY A 137 -17.29 8.71 -0.70
CA GLY A 137 -18.59 9.39 -0.74
C GLY A 137 -19.12 9.56 -2.17
N PRO A 138 -20.43 9.78 -2.36
CA PRO A 138 -21.02 10.03 -3.67
C PRO A 138 -20.54 11.37 -4.25
N TYR A 139 -20.38 11.43 -5.57
CA TYR A 139 -20.12 12.70 -6.24
C TYR A 139 -21.35 13.63 -6.12
N PRO A 140 -21.16 14.96 -6.07
CA PRO A 140 -22.25 15.91 -5.85
C PRO A 140 -23.42 15.80 -6.83
N ASP A 141 -23.14 15.42 -8.07
CA ASP A 141 -24.09 15.21 -9.17
C ASP A 141 -24.77 13.83 -9.13
N VAL A 142 -24.24 12.90 -8.34
CA VAL A 142 -24.75 11.54 -8.15
C VAL A 142 -25.56 11.41 -6.86
N ASN A 143 -25.66 12.49 -6.07
CA ASN A 143 -26.56 12.55 -4.92
C ASN A 143 -27.88 13.19 -5.36
N PRO A 144 -28.90 12.42 -5.78
CA PRO A 144 -30.24 12.98 -5.87
C PRO A 144 -30.57 13.55 -4.49
N SER A 145 -31.12 14.77 -4.48
CA SER A 145 -31.60 15.44 -3.28
C SER A 145 -32.21 14.43 -2.30
N ALA A 146 -31.89 14.55 -1.01
CA ALA A 146 -32.23 13.64 0.09
C ALA A 146 -33.74 13.45 0.39
N HIS A 147 -34.57 13.55 -0.63
CA HIS A 147 -35.96 13.14 -0.63
C HIS A 147 -36.03 11.78 -1.32
N GLU A 148 -36.23 10.75 -0.49
CA GLU A 148 -36.67 9.39 -0.86
C GLU A 148 -35.57 8.42 -1.37
N CYS A 149 -34.91 7.74 -0.42
CA CYS A 149 -34.48 6.36 -0.68
C CYS A 149 -35.73 5.48 -0.86
N PRO A 150 -35.97 4.82 -2.01
CA PRO A 150 -37.23 4.11 -2.29
C PRO A 150 -37.48 2.84 -1.45
N HIS A 151 -36.60 2.50 -0.51
CA HIS A 151 -36.64 1.23 0.23
C HIS A 151 -37.01 1.33 1.71
N GLN A 152 -37.52 2.48 2.19
CA GLN A 152 -38.04 2.56 3.57
C GLN A 152 -39.49 2.08 3.74
N ASN A 153 -40.14 1.55 2.69
CA ASN A 153 -41.48 0.96 2.81
C ASN A 153 -41.43 -0.56 2.64
N GLY A 154 -41.23 -1.27 3.76
CA GLY A 154 -41.59 -2.68 3.90
C GLY A 154 -40.42 -3.66 3.88
N VAL A 155 -39.77 -3.84 5.03
CA VAL A 155 -39.13 -5.13 5.35
C VAL A 155 -40.20 -5.98 6.02
N PRO A 156 -40.69 -7.08 5.42
CA PRO A 156 -41.48 -8.05 6.16
C PRO A 156 -40.59 -8.68 7.23
N SER A 157 -41.02 -8.55 8.47
CA SER A 157 -40.43 -9.21 9.64
C SER A 157 -40.63 -10.71 9.56
N ASN A 158 -39.79 -11.42 8.80
CA ASN A 158 -39.66 -12.87 8.95
C ASN A 158 -38.34 -13.41 8.40
N TRP A 159 -37.27 -13.27 9.18
CA TRP A 159 -36.14 -14.21 9.17
C TRP A 159 -35.72 -14.47 10.61
N GLY A 160 -36.61 -15.15 11.33
CA GLY A 160 -36.33 -15.86 12.56
C GLY A 160 -36.49 -17.35 12.31
N SER A 161 -35.48 -18.11 12.71
CA SER A 161 -35.52 -19.54 13.03
C SER A 161 -35.73 -20.56 11.90
N SER A 162 -34.64 -21.19 11.47
CA SER A 162 -34.43 -22.66 11.45
C SER A 162 -32.95 -22.98 11.28
#